data_AF-F7XDI2-F1
#
_entry.id   AF-F7XDI2-F1
#
_cell.length_a   1.000
_cell.length_b   1.000
_cell.length_c   1.000
_cell.angle_alpha   90.00
_cell.angle_beta   90.00
_cell.angle_gamma   90.00
#
_symmetry.space_group_name_H-M   'P 1'
#
loop_
_entity.id
_entity.type
_entity.pdbx_description
1 polymer ?
#
loop_
_entity_poly.entity_id
_entity_poly.type
_entity_poly.pdbx_seq_one_letter_code
_entity_poly.pdbx_strand_id
1 'polypeptide(L)'
;MKVVAVAQAVLFRRMRAVMPRPHDNGLIATTLNFDYEVRSAKEAFKEIPDIKIEADMLDLAKHIIGMKKGTSSAEECDDRYEPHPPS
;
A
#
# COMPACT_ATOMS: atom_id res chain seq x y z
N MET A 1 20.79 13.10 -2.11
CA MET A 1 19.44 13.49 -2.59
C MET A 1 18.83 12.31 -3.34
N LYS A 2 17.60 11.90 -3.02
CA LYS A 2 16.87 10.87 -3.78
C LYS A 2 16.01 11.60 -4.81
N VAL A 3 16.41 11.55 -6.09
CA VAL A 3 15.70 12.22 -7.18
C VAL A 3 14.71 11.23 -7.79
N VAL A 4 13.52 11.73 -8.12
CA VAL A 4 12.46 10.98 -8.79
C VAL A 4 12.02 11.77 -10.01
N ALA A 5 11.67 11.07 -11.09
CA ALA A 5 11.11 11.70 -12.28
C ALA A 5 9.57 11.69 -12.19
N VAL A 6 8.93 12.64 -12.88
CA VAL A 6 7.49 12.69 -13.09
C VAL A 6 7.25 12.62 -14.59
N ALA A 7 6.37 11.73 -15.02
CA ALA A 7 6.05 11.52 -16.43
C ALA A 7 4.56 11.21 -16.63
N GLN A 8 4.13 11.21 -17.89
CA GLN A 8 2.80 10.75 -18.29
C GLN A 8 2.93 9.54 -19.22
N ALA A 9 2.10 8.53 -19.01
CA ALA A 9 2.06 7.32 -19.83
C ALA A 9 0.62 6.97 -20.18
N VAL A 10 0.40 6.39 -21.36
CA VAL A 10 -0.91 5.85 -21.74
C VAL A 10 -0.96 4.38 -21.34
N LEU A 11 -1.82 4.05 -20.38
CA LEU A 11 -2.06 2.70 -19.87
C LEU A 11 -3.53 2.36 -20.09
N PHE A 12 -3.84 1.20 -20.69
CA PHE A 12 -5.22 0.76 -20.93
C PHE A 12 -6.10 1.83 -21.60
N ARG A 13 -5.55 2.53 -22.62
CA ARG A 13 -6.21 3.62 -23.36
C ARG A 13 -6.52 4.87 -22.51
N ARG A 14 -6.00 4.99 -21.29
CA ARG A 14 -6.12 6.18 -20.42
C ARG A 14 -4.74 6.77 -20.12
N MET A 15 -4.63 8.09 -20.19
CA MET A 15 -3.43 8.79 -19.75
C MET A 15 -3.33 8.75 -18.22
N ARG A 16 -2.15 8.44 -17.70
CA ARG A 16 -1.84 8.32 -16.28
C ARG A 16 -0.56 9.08 -15.97
N ALA A 17 -0.57 9.84 -14.88
CA ALA A 17 0.66 10.39 -14.31
C ALA A 17 1.41 9.26 -13.59
N VAL A 18 2.72 9.17 -13.79
CA VAL A 18 3.58 8.13 -13.22
C VAL A 18 4.86 8.74 -12.64
N MET A 19 5.38 8.10 -11.60
CA MET A 19 6.65 8.43 -10.96
C MET A 19 7.65 7.28 -11.19
N PRO A 20 8.43 7.32 -12.28
CA PRO A 20 9.51 6.36 -12.53
C PRO A 20 10.67 6.55 -11.55
N ARG A 21 11.14 5.43 -10.99
CA ARG A 21 12.34 5.37 -10.14
C ARG A 21 13.22 4.19 -10.53
N PRO A 22 14.56 4.34 -10.56
CA PRO A 22 15.47 3.22 -10.78
C PRO A 22 15.34 2.21 -9.64
N HIS A 23 15.31 0.93 -9.99
CA HIS A 23 15.26 -0.19 -9.06
C HIS A 23 16.02 -1.38 -9.65
N ASP A 24 17.12 -1.79 -8.99
CA ASP A 24 18.07 -2.78 -9.48
C ASP A 24 18.48 -2.53 -10.94
N ASN A 25 18.24 -3.49 -11.83
CA ASN A 25 18.54 -3.42 -13.27
C ASN A 25 17.38 -2.85 -14.10
N GLY A 26 16.41 -2.18 -13.46
CA GLY A 26 15.18 -1.72 -14.12
C GLY A 26 14.59 -0.45 -13.52
N LEU A 27 13.30 -0.24 -13.81
CA LEU A 27 12.53 0.94 -13.42
C LEU A 27 11.19 0.51 -12.86
N ILE A 28 10.83 1.06 -11.70
CA ILE A 28 9.49 0.96 -11.14
C ILE A 28 8.75 2.24 -11.46
N ALA A 29 7.65 2.14 -12.19
CA ALA A 29 6.74 3.24 -12.46
C ALA A 29 5.53 3.16 -11.53
N THR A 30 5.50 4.03 -10.51
CA THR A 30 4.34 4.14 -9.62
C THR A 30 3.31 5.08 -10.23
N THR A 31 2.09 4.60 -10.48
CA THR A 31 0.98 5.47 -10.92
C THR A 31 0.58 6.42 -9.80
N LEU A 32 0.41 7.69 -10.14
CA LEU A 32 -0.06 8.71 -9.21
C LEU A 32 -1.58 8.80 -9.28
N ASN A 33 -2.22 8.83 -8.10
CA ASN A 33 -3.66 9.06 -7.98
C ASN A 33 -3.96 10.54 -8.20
N PHE A 34 -5.09 10.84 -8.82
CA PHE A 34 -5.60 12.20 -8.90
C PHE A 34 -6.22 12.62 -7.56
N ASP A 35 -6.27 13.93 -7.30
CA ASP A 35 -6.78 14.54 -6.07
C ASP A 35 -8.14 13.97 -5.63
N TYR A 36 -9.08 13.80 -6.57
CA TYR A 36 -10.41 13.28 -6.29
C TYR A 36 -10.45 11.76 -5.97
N GLU A 37 -9.40 11.01 -6.27
CA GLU A 37 -9.28 9.58 -5.93
C GLU A 37 -8.79 9.39 -4.48
N VAL A 38 -8.26 10.45 -3.86
CA VAL A 38 -7.74 10.41 -2.50
C VAL A 38 -8.79 10.93 -1.53
N ARG A 39 -9.40 10.02 -0.75
CA ARG A 39 -10.24 10.45 0.37
C ARG A 39 -9.37 11.17 1.40
N SER A 40 -9.82 12.36 1.82
CA SER A 40 -9.18 13.10 2.90
C SER A 40 -9.09 12.22 4.15
N ALA A 41 -7.89 12.11 4.75
CA ALA A 41 -7.71 11.39 6.00
C ALA A 41 -8.66 11.91 7.09
N LYS A 42 -8.89 13.22 7.14
CA LYS A 42 -9.82 13.84 8.08
C LYS A 42 -11.26 13.33 7.88
N GLU A 43 -11.71 13.21 6.64
CA GLU A 43 -13.04 12.67 6.35
C GLU A 43 -13.10 11.16 6.60
N ALA A 44 -12.05 10.42 6.23
CA ALA A 44 -11.96 8.98 6.43
C ALA A 44 -11.98 8.57 7.92
N PHE A 45 -11.42 9.40 8.79
CA PHE A 45 -11.34 9.14 10.23
C PHE A 45 -12.31 9.99 11.06
N LYS A 46 -13.25 10.70 10.44
CA LYS A 46 -14.18 11.62 11.12
C LYS A 46 -15.03 10.95 12.21
N GLU A 47 -15.38 9.68 12.00
CA GLU A 47 -16.19 8.90 12.94
C GLU A 47 -15.36 8.26 14.06
N ILE A 48 -14.02 8.30 13.95
CA ILE A 48 -13.15 7.78 15.00
C ILE A 48 -12.99 8.86 16.08
N PRO A 49 -13.43 8.60 17.32
CA PRO A 49 -13.26 9.54 18.42
C PRO A 49 -11.77 9.75 18.72
N ASP A 50 -11.39 10.99 19.07
CA ASP A 50 -10.04 11.36 19.51
C ASP A 50 -9.81 10.86 20.94
N ILE A 51 -9.57 9.54 21.06
CA ILE A 51 -9.33 8.87 22.34
C ILE A 51 -7.82 8.79 22.57
N LYS A 52 -7.36 9.30 23.71
CA LYS A 52 -6.00 9.01 24.18
C LYS A 52 -5.92 7.53 24.56
N ILE A 53 -5.08 6.79 23.84
CA ILE A 53 -4.83 5.38 24.13
C ILE A 53 -3.96 5.29 25.38
N GLU A 54 -4.42 4.54 26.38
CA GLU A 54 -3.64 4.26 27.59
C GLU A 54 -2.36 3.47 27.26
N ALA A 55 -1.28 3.77 27.98
CA ALA A 55 0.05 3.18 27.71
C ALA A 55 0.02 1.64 27.73
N ASP A 56 -0.69 1.05 28.71
CA ASP A 56 -0.80 -0.41 28.86
C ASP A 56 -1.50 -1.08 27.67
N MET A 57 -2.52 -0.44 27.09
CA MET A 57 -3.23 -0.93 25.91
C MET A 57 -2.34 -0.89 24.66
N LEU A 58 -1.51 0.15 24.54
CA LEU A 58 -0.54 0.27 23.46
C LEU A 58 0.53 -0.81 23.55
N ASP A 59 1.03 -1.11 24.74
CA ASP A 59 2.03 -2.16 24.95
C ASP A 59 1.45 -3.56 24.71
N LEU A 60 0.18 -3.81 25.08
CA LEU A 60 -0.51 -5.04 24.72
C LEU A 60 -0.64 -5.19 23.18
N ALA A 61 -1.06 -4.13 22.48
CA ALA A 61 -1.16 -4.16 21.02
C ALA A 61 0.19 -4.46 20.35
N LYS A 62 1.29 -3.82 20.81
CA LYS A 62 2.65 -4.12 20.34
C LYS A 62 3.04 -5.56 20.60
N HIS A 63 2.70 -6.11 21.76
CA HIS A 63 3.01 -7.49 22.13
C HIS A 63 2.26 -8.48 21.22
N ILE A 64 0.96 -8.25 20.96
CA ILE A 64 0.15 -9.09 20.05
C ILE A 64 0.72 -9.04 18.64
N ILE A 65 1.03 -7.85 18.12
CA ILE A 65 1.66 -7.72 16.79
C ILE A 65 3.00 -8.45 16.80
N GLY A 66 3.82 -8.28 17.84
CA GLY A 66 5.09 -8.99 18.01
C GLY A 66 4.97 -10.51 17.99
N MET A 67 3.97 -11.06 18.68
CA MET A 67 3.70 -12.50 18.75
C MET A 67 3.14 -13.05 17.44
N LYS A 68 2.34 -12.25 16.72
CA LYS A 68 1.68 -12.65 15.47
C LYS A 68 2.46 -12.25 14.21
N LYS A 69 3.65 -11.67 14.37
CA LYS A 69 4.57 -11.42 13.26
C LYS A 69 5.05 -12.75 12.70
N GLY A 70 4.73 -13.00 11.43
CA GLY A 70 5.31 -14.07 10.62
C GLY A 70 6.04 -13.47 9.42
N THR A 71 6.84 -14.29 8.74
CA THR A 71 7.34 -13.96 7.41
C THR A 71 6.13 -13.86 6.48
N SER A 72 5.95 -12.72 5.83
CA SER A 72 4.90 -12.55 4.82
C SER A 72 5.52 -12.75 3.43
N SER A 73 5.30 -13.91 2.79
CA SER A 73 5.58 -14.06 1.37
C SER A 73 4.32 -13.81 0.55
N ALA A 74 4.44 -13.05 -0.54
CA ALA A 74 3.32 -12.85 -1.48
C ALA A 74 2.90 -14.17 -2.14
N GLU A 75 3.82 -15.14 -2.23
CA GLU A 75 3.61 -16.45 -2.83
C GLU A 75 2.79 -17.40 -1.94
N GLU A 76 2.71 -17.14 -0.64
CA GLU A 76 1.91 -17.91 0.31
C GLU A 76 0.44 -17.45 0.33
N CYS A 77 0.11 -16.37 -0.40
CA CYS A 77 -1.24 -15.88 -0.53
C CYS A 77 -1.98 -16.67 -1.62
N ASP A 78 -2.75 -17.67 -1.21
CA ASP A 78 -3.61 -18.45 -2.11
C ASP A 78 -4.69 -17.55 -2.75
N ASP A 79 -4.67 -17.47 -4.09
CA ASP A 79 -5.74 -16.82 -4.84
C ASP A 79 -6.96 -17.73 -4.89
N ARG A 80 -7.85 -17.55 -3.90
CA ARG A 80 -9.09 -18.31 -3.76
C ARG A 80 -10.07 -18.16 -4.94
N TYR A 81 -9.78 -17.30 -5.92
CA TYR A 81 -10.61 -17.08 -7.11
C TYR A 81 -10.01 -17.64 -8.41
N GLU A 82 -8.74 -18.04 -8.41
CA GLU A 82 -8.09 -18.65 -9.57
C GLU A 82 -7.78 -20.14 -9.28
N PRO A 83 -8.65 -21.08 -9.71
CA PRO A 83 -8.35 -22.50 -9.56
C PRO A 83 -7.14 -22.83 -10.44
N HIS A 84 -6.01 -23.16 -9.82
CA HIS A 84 -4.81 -23.65 -10.49
C HIS A 84 -5.20 -24.82 -11.42
N PRO A 85 -5.15 -24.68 -12.75
CA PRO A 85 -5.38 -25.82 -13.63
C PRO A 85 -4.19 -26.78 -13.48
N PRO A 86 -4.42 -28.10 -13.38
CA PRO A 86 -3.34 -29.06 -13.29
C PRO A 86 -2.51 -29.04 -14.58
N SER A 87 -1.19 -29.00 -14.39
CA SER A 87 -0.16 -29.06 -15.44
C SER A 87 -0.21 -30.35 -16.26
#